data_AF-X0Z7J7-F1
#
_entry.id   AF-X0Z7J7-F1
#
_cell.length_a   1.000
_cell.length_b   1.000
_cell.length_c   1.000
_cell.angle_alpha   90.00
_cell.angle_beta   90.00
_cell.angle_gamma   90.00
#
_symmetry.space_group_name_H-M   'P 1'
#
loop_
_entity.id
_entity.type
_entity.pdbx_description
1 polymer ?
#
loop_
_entity_poly.entity_id
_entity_poly.type
_entity_poly.pdbx_seq_one_letter_code
_entity_poly.pdbx_strand_id
1 'polypeptide(L)'
;MAYKIGYIDPSFNTPEELIMAANLIPYRIFGDPTIDLMDANKFVPPNHCFWARNCLQRGLNGLDKEIKGIIITHACDCSNREYDIWFEHVSYDFYYYLNAPLKRDKISLKFFINDIKELKFQLE
;
A
#
# COMPACT_ATOMS: atom_id res chain seq x y z
N MET A 1 -19.48 -4.01 -12.17
CA MET A 1 -18.63 -2.91 -11.70
C MET A 1 -17.34 -3.55 -11.23
N ALA A 2 -16.18 -3.16 -11.76
CA ALA A 2 -14.91 -3.76 -11.39
C ALA A 2 -14.37 -3.06 -10.13
N TYR A 3 -14.03 -3.83 -9.10
CA TYR A 3 -13.46 -3.27 -7.86
C TYR A 3 -11.98 -2.95 -8.03
N LYS A 4 -11.49 -1.98 -7.24
CA LYS A 4 -10.11 -1.52 -7.23
C LYS A 4 -9.38 -2.06 -6.00
N ILE A 5 -8.09 -2.36 -6.17
CA ILE A 5 -7.17 -2.52 -5.06
C ILE A 5 -6.22 -1.33 -5.08
N GLY A 6 -6.27 -0.55 -4.01
CA GLY A 6 -5.35 0.54 -3.78
C GLY A 6 -3.96 0.00 -3.51
N TYR A 7 -2.91 0.70 -3.93
CA TYR A 7 -1.57 0.37 -3.49
C TYR A 7 -0.69 1.59 -3.26
N ILE A 8 0.21 1.48 -2.29
CA ILE A 8 1.23 2.48 -1.95
C ILE A 8 2.59 1.84 -2.15
N ASP A 9 3.31 2.38 -3.11
CA ASP A 9 4.61 1.84 -3.49
C ASP A 9 5.49 2.93 -4.10
N PRO A 10 6.55 3.36 -3.39
CA PRO A 10 7.48 4.34 -3.92
C PRO A 10 8.56 3.71 -4.82
N SER A 11 8.69 2.38 -4.88
CA SER A 11 9.76 1.66 -5.61
C SER A 11 9.31 0.82 -6.80
N PHE A 12 8.01 0.81 -7.13
CA PHE A 12 7.45 0.09 -8.29
C PHE A 12 7.67 -1.44 -8.22
N ASN A 13 7.56 -2.01 -7.02
CA ASN A 13 7.69 -3.44 -6.76
C ASN A 13 6.33 -4.17 -6.64
N THR A 14 5.22 -3.44 -6.63
CA THR A 14 3.85 -4.00 -6.54
C THR A 14 3.51 -4.70 -7.85
N PRO A 15 3.18 -6.01 -7.82
CA PRO A 15 2.86 -6.77 -9.02
C PRO A 15 1.42 -6.48 -9.44
N GLU A 16 1.20 -5.39 -10.18
CA GLU A 16 -0.11 -5.01 -10.72
C GLU A 16 -0.74 -6.15 -11.55
N GLU A 17 0.10 -6.99 -12.16
CA GLU A 17 -0.31 -8.16 -12.94
C GLU A 17 -1.12 -9.16 -12.13
N LEU A 18 -0.83 -9.34 -10.84
CA LEU A 18 -1.61 -10.22 -9.97
C LEU A 18 -2.99 -9.64 -9.67
N ILE A 19 -3.07 -8.33 -9.44
CA ILE A 19 -4.33 -7.62 -9.20
C ILE A 19 -5.22 -7.72 -10.45
N MET A 20 -4.64 -7.46 -11.63
CA MET A 20 -5.35 -7.57 -12.90
C MET A 20 -5.79 -9.01 -13.19
N ALA A 21 -4.97 -10.01 -12.88
CA ALA A 21 -5.33 -11.43 -13.04
C ALA A 21 -6.49 -11.86 -12.14
N ALA A 22 -6.67 -11.23 -10.98
CA ALA A 22 -7.82 -11.42 -10.09
C ALA A 22 -9.09 -10.66 -10.55
N ASN A 23 -9.10 -10.09 -11.76
CA ASN A 23 -10.20 -9.27 -12.31
C ASN A 23 -10.49 -8.01 -11.47
N LEU A 24 -9.46 -7.48 -10.83
CA LEU A 24 -9.47 -6.23 -10.06
C LEU A 24 -8.66 -5.15 -10.80
N ILE A 25 -8.94 -3.89 -10.52
CA ILE A 25 -8.22 -2.76 -11.11
C ILE A 25 -7.12 -2.30 -10.13
N PRO A 26 -5.83 -2.37 -10.50
CA PRO A 26 -4.77 -1.79 -9.68
C PRO A 26 -4.92 -0.26 -9.65
N TYR A 27 -4.94 0.33 -8.46
CA TYR A 27 -5.06 1.76 -8.28
C TYR A 27 -3.92 2.30 -7.42
N ARG A 28 -2.96 3.00 -8.04
CA ARG A 28 -1.89 3.63 -7.28
C ARG A 28 -2.40 4.84 -6.52
N ILE A 29 -2.18 4.84 -5.21
CA ILE A 29 -2.49 5.99 -4.37
C ILE A 29 -1.31 6.96 -4.44
N PHE A 30 -1.56 8.12 -5.03
CA PHE A 30 -0.65 9.26 -5.01
C PHE A 30 -1.07 10.29 -3.97
N GLY A 31 -0.14 11.17 -3.59
CA GLY A 31 -0.49 12.33 -2.79
C GLY A 31 -1.27 13.38 -3.60
N ASP A 32 -2.03 14.22 -2.91
CA ASP A 32 -2.68 15.42 -3.40
C ASP A 32 -2.03 16.65 -2.74
N PRO A 33 -1.32 17.52 -3.48
CA PRO A 33 -0.65 18.67 -2.88
C PRO A 33 -1.61 19.76 -2.41
N THR A 34 -2.92 19.65 -2.70
CA THR A 34 -3.93 20.65 -2.36
C THR A 34 -4.58 20.44 -1.00
N ILE A 35 -4.38 19.28 -0.37
CA ILE A 35 -4.96 18.95 0.94
C ILE A 35 -3.97 19.28 2.08
N ASP A 36 -4.51 19.72 3.22
CA ASP A 36 -3.76 19.82 4.46
C ASP A 36 -3.50 18.43 5.06
N LEU A 37 -2.68 18.34 6.12
CA LEU A 37 -2.29 17.07 6.75
C LEU A 37 -2.77 17.00 8.22
N MET A 38 -3.87 17.68 8.57
CA MET A 38 -4.25 17.86 9.97
C MET A 38 -4.52 16.54 10.71
N ASP A 39 -5.10 15.53 10.06
CA ASP A 39 -5.39 14.25 10.70
C ASP A 39 -4.20 13.30 10.65
N ALA A 40 -3.50 13.24 9.51
CA ALA A 40 -2.30 12.42 9.37
C ALA A 40 -1.21 12.81 10.39
N ASN A 41 -1.07 14.11 10.69
CA ASN A 41 -0.10 14.61 11.67
C ASN A 41 -0.43 14.23 13.13
N LYS A 42 -1.63 13.68 13.42
CA LYS A 42 -1.98 13.16 14.76
C LYS A 42 -1.37 11.77 15.00
N PHE A 43 -1.18 10.99 13.94
CA PHE A 43 -0.70 9.61 14.00
C PHE A 43 0.78 9.50 13.62
N VAL A 44 1.27 10.43 12.80
CA VAL A 44 2.61 10.37 12.22
C VAL A 44 3.37 11.67 12.51
N PRO A 45 4.63 11.59 13.01
CA PRO A 45 5.38 12.78 13.36
C PRO A 45 5.75 13.64 12.13
N PRO A 46 5.96 14.95 12.29
CA PRO A 46 6.24 15.87 11.18
C PRO A 46 7.53 15.59 10.40
N ASN A 47 8.45 14.81 10.96
CA ASN A 47 9.69 14.39 10.30
C ASN A 47 9.50 13.18 9.37
N HIS A 48 8.34 12.55 9.37
CA HIS A 48 8.02 11.47 8.44
C HIS A 48 7.79 12.00 7.03
N CYS A 49 8.01 11.14 6.02
CA CYS A 49 7.91 11.51 4.62
C CYS A 49 6.58 12.22 4.31
N PHE A 50 6.68 13.41 3.69
CA PHE A 50 5.51 14.22 3.34
C PHE A 50 4.55 13.46 2.43
N TRP A 51 5.08 12.73 1.43
CA TRP A 51 4.27 11.94 0.50
C TRP A 51 3.46 10.86 1.23
N ALA A 52 4.08 10.14 2.17
CA ALA A 52 3.43 9.07 2.91
C ALA A 52 2.31 9.62 3.82
N ARG A 53 2.59 10.69 4.58
CA ARG A 53 1.56 11.41 5.37
C ARG A 53 0.42 11.95 4.52
N ASN A 54 0.73 12.42 3.31
CA ASN A 54 -0.28 12.93 2.40
C ASN A 54 -1.16 11.81 1.84
N CYS A 55 -0.59 10.67 1.45
CA CYS A 55 -1.36 9.47 1.12
C CYS A 55 -2.26 9.05 2.29
N LEU A 56 -1.72 9.01 3.53
CA LEU A 56 -2.50 8.67 4.73
C LEU A 56 -3.67 9.63 4.93
N GLN A 57 -3.47 10.94 4.79
CA GLN A 57 -4.56 11.91 4.88
C GLN A 57 -5.65 11.62 3.84
N ARG A 58 -5.29 11.28 2.60
CA ARG A 58 -6.28 10.87 1.59
C ARG A 58 -7.05 9.62 2.02
N GLY A 59 -6.36 8.65 2.63
CA GLY A 59 -6.98 7.47 3.24
C GLY A 59 -8.00 7.83 4.33
N LEU A 60 -7.60 8.70 5.25
CA LEU A 60 -8.43 9.19 6.37
C LEU A 60 -9.64 10.00 5.90
N ASN A 61 -9.49 10.78 4.83
CA ASN A 61 -10.60 11.51 4.19
C ASN A 61 -11.60 10.59 3.49
N GLY A 62 -11.26 9.31 3.30
CA GLY A 62 -12.00 8.34 2.51
C GLY A 62 -11.61 8.40 1.03
N LEU A 63 -11.10 7.28 0.51
CA LEU A 63 -10.87 7.13 -0.93
C LEU A 63 -12.16 6.73 -1.67
N ASP A 64 -12.04 6.53 -2.99
CA ASP A 64 -13.11 6.04 -3.84
C ASP A 64 -13.74 4.75 -3.29
N LYS A 65 -15.08 4.68 -3.26
CA LYS A 65 -15.86 3.52 -2.77
C LYS A 65 -15.60 2.24 -3.56
N GLU A 66 -15.06 2.36 -4.78
CA GLU A 66 -14.62 1.23 -5.59
C GLU A 66 -13.35 0.56 -5.05
N ILE A 67 -12.55 1.24 -4.21
CA ILE A 67 -11.37 0.66 -3.57
C ILE A 67 -11.81 -0.20 -2.39
N LYS A 68 -11.53 -1.51 -2.48
CA LYS A 68 -11.94 -2.50 -1.46
C LYS A 68 -10.81 -2.98 -0.56
N GLY A 69 -9.58 -2.68 -0.94
CA GLY A 69 -8.41 -3.12 -0.22
C GLY A 69 -7.20 -2.27 -0.53
N ILE A 70 -6.16 -2.46 0.28
CA ILE A 70 -4.88 -1.80 0.09
C ILE A 70 -3.70 -2.76 0.18
N ILE A 71 -2.74 -2.57 -0.73
CA ILE A 71 -1.42 -3.20 -0.68
C ILE A 71 -0.39 -2.12 -0.34
N ILE A 72 0.39 -2.33 0.71
CA ILE A 72 1.49 -1.44 1.06
C ILE A 72 2.79 -2.20 0.85
N THR A 73 3.62 -1.68 -0.05
CA THR A 73 4.85 -2.36 -0.46
C THR A 73 6.06 -1.79 0.26
N HIS A 74 6.85 -2.67 0.86
CA HIS A 74 8.10 -2.32 1.50
C HIS A 74 9.08 -1.71 0.48
N ALA A 75 9.54 -0.51 0.76
CA ALA A 75 10.48 0.19 -0.12
C ALA A 75 11.46 1.07 0.67
N CYS A 76 10.96 1.76 1.69
CA CYS A 76 11.74 2.54 2.64
C CYS A 76 11.14 2.43 4.06
N ASP A 77 11.88 2.95 5.05
CA ASP A 77 11.45 2.94 6.46
C ASP A 77 10.09 3.60 6.68
N CYS A 78 9.78 4.66 5.92
CA CYS A 78 8.47 5.30 5.99
C CYS A 78 7.35 4.35 5.52
N SER A 79 7.47 3.77 4.31
CA SER A 79 6.47 2.84 3.77
C SER A 79 6.30 1.56 4.61
N ASN A 80 7.36 1.10 5.27
CA ASN A 80 7.31 -0.06 6.17
C ASN A 80 6.32 0.20 7.32
N ARG A 81 6.36 1.40 7.91
CA ARG A 81 5.50 1.79 9.03
C ARG A 81 4.09 2.19 8.61
N GLU A 82 3.89 2.57 7.35
CA GLU A 82 2.56 2.94 6.84
C GLU A 82 1.56 1.78 6.96
N TYR A 83 1.99 0.52 6.80
CA TYR A 83 1.05 -0.60 6.86
C TYR A 83 0.25 -0.64 8.17
N ASP A 84 0.95 -0.62 9.29
CA ASP A 84 0.32 -0.68 10.62
C ASP A 84 -0.60 0.53 10.85
N ILE A 85 -0.15 1.72 10.46
CA ILE A 85 -0.89 2.98 10.64
C ILE A 85 -2.17 2.99 9.80
N TRP A 86 -2.10 2.50 8.56
CA TRP A 86 -3.26 2.37 7.68
C TRP A 86 -4.22 1.29 8.17
N PHE A 87 -3.70 0.18 8.67
CA PHE A 87 -4.52 -0.90 9.23
C PHE A 87 -5.31 -0.43 10.47
N GLU A 88 -4.71 0.40 11.31
CA GLU A 88 -5.35 0.91 12.53
C GLU A 88 -6.33 2.07 12.30
N HIS A 89 -6.10 2.92 11.29
CA HIS A 89 -6.80 4.20 11.18
C HIS A 89 -7.61 4.41 9.89
N VAL A 90 -7.33 3.63 8.85
CA VAL A 90 -8.13 3.61 7.62
C VAL A 90 -8.86 2.27 7.62
N SER A 91 -10.09 2.22 7.10
CA SER A 91 -10.89 0.98 7.11
C SER A 91 -11.09 0.46 5.69
N TYR A 92 -10.56 -0.73 5.43
CA TYR A 92 -10.78 -1.53 4.22
C TYR A 92 -11.07 -2.99 4.61
N ASP A 93 -11.66 -3.74 3.68
CA ASP A 93 -11.94 -5.16 3.88
C ASP A 93 -10.68 -6.03 3.66
N PHE A 94 -9.67 -5.48 3.00
CA PHE A 94 -8.44 -6.18 2.62
C PHE A 94 -7.20 -5.32 2.86
N TYR A 95 -6.20 -5.92 3.50
CA TYR A 95 -4.87 -5.34 3.72
C TYR A 95 -3.82 -6.38 3.37
N TYR A 96 -2.79 -5.96 2.63
CA TYR A 96 -1.62 -6.79 2.39
C TYR A 96 -0.34 -5.97 2.50
N TYR A 97 0.62 -6.50 3.25
CA TYR A 97 1.97 -5.94 3.30
C TYR A 97 2.88 -6.74 2.39
N LEU A 98 3.30 -6.15 1.26
CA LEU A 98 4.23 -6.80 0.35
C LEU A 98 5.66 -6.47 0.73
N ASN A 99 6.38 -7.44 1.27
CA ASN A 99 7.75 -7.28 1.72
C ASN A 99 8.73 -7.48 0.55
N ALA A 100 8.92 -6.42 -0.25
CA ALA A 100 9.95 -6.43 -1.27
C ALA A 100 11.35 -6.41 -0.61
N PRO A 101 12.20 -7.43 -0.85
CA PRO A 101 13.52 -7.49 -0.24
C PRO A 101 14.48 -6.50 -0.90
N LEU A 102 15.34 -5.87 -0.08
CA LEU A 102 16.39 -4.96 -0.56
C LEU A 102 17.58 -5.69 -1.20
N LYS A 103 17.85 -6.92 -0.74
CA LYS A 103 18.95 -7.74 -1.26
C LYS A 103 18.52 -8.46 -2.53
N ARG A 104 19.47 -8.61 -3.46
CA ARG A 104 19.27 -9.29 -4.75
C ARG A 104 20.05 -10.61 -4.81
N ASP A 105 19.88 -11.44 -3.79
CA ASP A 105 20.48 -12.77 -3.72
C ASP A 105 19.42 -13.88 -3.84
N LYS A 106 19.87 -15.15 -3.91
CA LYS A 106 18.99 -16.31 -4.08
C LYS A 106 18.03 -16.52 -2.91
N ILE A 107 18.42 -16.11 -1.70
CA ILE A 107 17.59 -16.25 -0.50
C ILE A 107 16.47 -15.22 -0.56
N SER A 108 16.79 -13.97 -0.88
CA SER A 108 15.82 -12.89 -1.08
C SER A 108 14.86 -13.19 -2.22
N LEU A 109 15.34 -13.73 -3.34
CA LEU A 109 14.46 -14.16 -4.43
C LEU A 109 13.47 -15.24 -3.96
N LYS A 110 13.94 -16.26 -3.24
CA LYS A 110 13.07 -17.32 -2.72
C LYS A 110 12.03 -16.78 -1.73
N PHE A 111 12.44 -15.85 -0.87
CA PHE A 111 11.55 -15.15 0.05
C PHE A 111 10.46 -14.38 -0.71
N PHE A 112 10.85 -13.56 -1.69
CA PHE A 112 9.90 -12.74 -2.44
C PHE A 112 8.93 -13.57 -3.28
N ILE A 113 9.39 -14.69 -3.86
CA ILE A 113 8.50 -15.64 -4.55
C ILE A 113 7.42 -16.19 -3.61
N ASN A 114 7.77 -16.48 -2.35
CA ASN A 114 6.79 -16.98 -1.39
C ASN A 114 5.80 -15.87 -1.00
N ASP A 115 6.28 -14.64 -0.82
CA ASP A 115 5.42 -13.50 -0.49
C ASP A 115 4.46 -13.16 -1.65
N ILE A 116 4.93 -13.22 -2.90
CA ILE A 116 4.08 -13.09 -4.10
C ILE A 116 3.02 -14.19 -4.16
N LYS A 117 3.35 -15.43 -3.78
CA LYS A 117 2.38 -16.54 -3.76
C LYS A 117 1.31 -16.34 -2.70
N GLU A 118 1.68 -15.80 -1.55
CA GLU A 118 0.74 -15.46 -0.49
C GLU A 118 -0.18 -14.33 -0.94
N LEU A 119 0.36 -13.25 -1.52
CA LEU A 119 -0.44 -12.18 -2.12
C LEU A 119 -1.43 -12.72 -3.15
N LYS A 120 -0.97 -13.59 -4.06
CA LYS A 120 -1.85 -14.25 -5.03
C LYS A 120 -2.98 -14.99 -4.34
N PHE A 121 -2.67 -15.82 -3.33
CA PHE A 121 -3.67 -16.60 -2.60
C PHE A 121 -4.71 -15.71 -1.90
N GLN A 122 -4.28 -14.58 -1.33
CA GLN A 122 -5.15 -13.63 -0.63
C GLN A 122 -6.03 -12.80 -1.59
N LEU A 123 -5.66 -12.70 -2.87
CA LEU A 123 -6.45 -12.01 -3.91
C LEU A 123 -7.51 -12.92 -4.57
N GLU A 124 -7.41 -14.24 -4.39
CA GLU A 124 -8.34 -15.27 -4.93
C GLU A 124 -9.57 -15.45 -4.03
#